data_AF-A0A327ZPJ5-F1
#
_entry.id   AF-A0A327ZPJ5-F1
#
_cell.length_a   1.000
_cell.length_b   1.000
_cell.length_c   1.000
_cell.angle_alpha   90.00
_cell.angle_beta   90.00
_cell.angle_gamma   90.00
#
_symmetry.space_group_name_H-M   'P 1'
#
loop_
_entity.id
_entity.type
_entity.pdbx_description
1 polymer ?
#
loop_
_entity_poly.entity_id
_entity_poly.type
_entity_poly.pdbx_seq_one_letter_code
_entity_poly.pdbx_strand_id
1 'polypeptide(L)'
;MELHPDDRDELLNGSSPVEMWRRSEHATEVSAELMRLHGGTVPMSELLWLGAESFLPRQWQAGRVTDPKAAAAEVYERWRRLEQRRLKKRQETPDQDQ
;
A
#
# COMPACT_ATOMS: atom_id res chain seq x y z
N MET A 1 -9.97 -10.24 -24.90
CA MET A 1 -9.66 -10.06 -23.46
C MET A 1 -10.97 -10.19 -22.72
N GLU A 2 -11.22 -11.34 -22.07
CA GLU A 2 -12.34 -11.47 -21.15
C GLU A 2 -11.93 -10.83 -19.83
N LEU A 3 -12.65 -9.77 -19.44
CA LEU A 3 -12.51 -9.16 -18.13
C LEU A 3 -13.04 -10.14 -17.07
N HIS A 4 -12.30 -10.29 -15.97
CA HIS A 4 -12.74 -11.12 -14.86
C HIS A 4 -14.09 -10.57 -14.35
N PRO A 5 -15.06 -11.42 -13.98
CA PRO A 5 -16.38 -10.96 -13.53
C PRO A 5 -16.30 -9.98 -12.34
N ASP A 6 -15.29 -10.09 -11.48
CA ASP A 6 -15.03 -9.15 -10.38
C ASP A 6 -14.63 -7.74 -10.88
N ASP A 7 -13.83 -7.64 -11.94
CA ASP A 7 -13.42 -6.37 -12.52
C ASP A 7 -14.60 -5.62 -13.16
N ARG A 8 -15.59 -6.38 -13.67
CA ARG A 8 -16.79 -5.84 -14.31
C ARG A 8 -17.75 -5.23 -13.29
N ASP A 9 -17.84 -5.81 -12.09
CA ASP A 9 -18.71 -5.33 -11.02
C ASP A 9 -18.13 -4.06 -10.35
N GLU A 10 -16.80 -4.01 -10.17
CA GLU A 10 -16.06 -2.82 -9.73
C GLU A 10 -16.28 -1.60 -10.64
N LEU A 11 -16.34 -1.82 -11.96
CA LEU A 11 -16.57 -0.77 -12.97
C LEU A 11 -18.01 -0.26 -12.99
N LEU A 12 -19.00 -1.07 -12.60
CA LEU A 12 -20.43 -0.76 -12.72
C LEU A 12 -21.05 -0.19 -11.43
N ASN A 13 -20.58 -0.62 -10.26
CA ASN A 13 -21.18 -0.26 -8.97
C ASN A 13 -20.41 0.82 -8.19
N GLY A 14 -19.30 1.32 -8.73
CA GLY A 14 -18.61 2.52 -8.23
C GLY A 14 -17.99 2.41 -6.83
N SER A 15 -17.96 1.22 -6.23
CA SER A 15 -17.40 0.98 -4.89
C SER A 15 -16.24 0.00 -4.99
N SER A 16 -15.09 0.48 -5.48
CA SER A 16 -13.87 -0.32 -5.50
C SER A 16 -13.55 -0.85 -4.09
N PRO A 17 -13.09 -2.10 -3.93
CA PRO A 17 -12.59 -2.66 -2.67
C PRO A 17 -11.60 -1.75 -1.97
N VAL A 18 -10.84 -0.97 -2.75
CA VAL A 18 -9.93 0.06 -2.24
C VAL A 18 -10.70 1.18 -1.54
N GLU A 19 -11.74 1.72 -2.15
CA GLU A 19 -12.58 2.77 -1.57
C GLU A 19 -13.34 2.29 -0.33
N MET A 20 -13.81 1.04 -0.33
CA MET A 20 -14.44 0.43 0.83
C MET A 20 -13.45 0.25 1.98
N TRP A 21 -12.25 -0.26 1.69
CA TRP A 21 -11.19 -0.42 2.68
C TRP A 21 -10.73 0.94 3.24
N ARG A 22 -10.55 1.96 2.40
CA ARG A 22 -10.18 3.33 2.84
C ARG A 22 -11.14 3.92 3.86
N ARG A 23 -12.44 3.60 3.76
CA ARG A 23 -13.48 4.07 4.69
C ARG A 23 -13.62 3.20 5.93
N SER A 24 -12.86 2.12 6.03
CA SER A 24 -12.90 1.20 7.17
C SER A 24 -12.06 1.70 8.35
N GLU A 25 -12.43 1.30 9.57
CA GLU A 25 -11.64 1.51 10.78
C GLU A 25 -10.25 0.89 10.65
N HIS A 26 -10.16 -0.28 10.01
CA HIS A 26 -8.91 -0.99 9.78
C HIS A 26 -7.87 -0.15 9.00
N ALA A 27 -8.29 0.59 7.97
CA ALA A 27 -7.38 1.48 7.24
C ALA A 27 -6.87 2.64 8.11
N THR A 28 -7.71 3.15 9.01
CA THR A 28 -7.32 4.21 9.95
C THR A 28 -6.27 3.70 10.95
N GLU A 29 -6.46 2.50 11.49
CA GLU A 29 -5.52 1.86 12.43
C GLU A 29 -4.18 1.56 11.76
N VAL A 30 -4.19 0.95 10.57
CA VAL A 30 -2.97 0.68 9.79
C VAL A 30 -2.19 1.97 9.53
N SER A 31 -2.89 3.05 9.17
CA SER A 31 -2.28 4.35 8.92
C SER A 31 -1.60 4.93 10.15
N ALA A 32 -2.24 4.82 11.33
CA ALA A 32 -1.65 5.26 12.59
C ALA A 32 -0.39 4.47 12.96
N GLU A 33 -0.37 3.15 12.73
CA GLU A 33 0.81 2.33 12.98
C GLU A 33 1.94 2.63 11.99
N LEU A 34 1.63 2.90 10.71
CA LEU A 34 2.63 3.34 9.73
C LEU A 34 3.29 4.66 10.12
N MET A 35 2.52 5.62 10.64
CA MET A 35 3.08 6.88 11.17
C MET A 35 4.04 6.63 12.34
N ARG A 36 3.70 5.70 13.25
CA ARG A 36 4.58 5.32 14.37
C ARG A 36 5.87 4.68 13.89
N LEU A 37 5.79 3.75 12.93
CA LEU A 37 6.97 3.05 12.38
C LEU A 37 7.92 3.99 11.64
N HIS A 38 7.38 5.05 11.00
CA HIS A 38 8.20 6.02 10.29
C HIS A 38 8.88 7.05 11.22
N GLY A 39 8.32 7.33 12.40
CA GLY A 39 8.94 8.23 13.37
C GLY A 39 8.73 9.74 13.10
N GLY A 40 7.66 10.13 12.40
CA GLY A 40 7.32 11.54 12.18
C GLY A 40 6.12 11.78 11.26
N THR A 41 5.77 13.05 11.05
CA THR A 41 4.75 13.48 10.06
C THR A 41 5.31 13.33 8.65
N VAL A 42 4.94 12.25 7.99
CA VAL A 42 5.08 12.12 6.53
C VAL A 42 3.76 12.52 5.91
N PRO A 43 3.75 13.26 4.79
CA PRO A 43 2.53 13.50 4.06
C PRO A 43 1.82 12.17 3.78
N MET A 44 0.57 12.08 4.24
CA MET A 44 -0.30 10.90 4.12
C MET A 44 -0.37 10.38 2.68
N SER A 45 -0.24 11.29 1.70
CA SER A 45 -0.18 10.98 0.27
C SER A 45 0.99 10.09 -0.14
N GLU A 46 2.07 10.04 0.64
CA GLU A 46 3.22 9.17 0.37
C GLU A 46 3.19 7.87 1.19
N LEU A 47 2.82 7.89 2.48
CA LEU A 47 2.80 6.68 3.33
C LEU A 47 1.59 5.78 3.12
N LEU A 48 0.40 6.36 2.96
CA LEU A 48 -0.87 5.62 2.90
C LEU A 48 -0.99 4.79 1.61
N TRP A 49 -0.10 5.06 0.65
CA TRP A 49 -0.07 4.52 -0.71
C TRP A 49 1.22 3.79 -1.05
N LEU A 50 2.02 3.41 -0.05
CA LEU A 50 3.27 2.66 -0.19
C LEU A 50 3.12 1.24 -0.79
N GLY A 51 1.97 0.93 -1.36
CA GLY A 51 1.55 -0.40 -1.82
C GLY A 51 0.48 -1.02 -0.91
N ALA A 52 0.03 -0.32 0.13
CA ALA A 52 -1.06 -0.75 1.01
C ALA A 52 -2.34 -1.03 0.20
N GLU A 53 -2.71 -0.11 -0.69
CA GLU A 53 -3.91 -0.25 -1.51
C GLU A 53 -3.86 -1.37 -2.55
N SER A 54 -2.66 -1.76 -2.94
CA SER A 54 -2.47 -2.89 -3.86
C SER A 54 -2.50 -4.23 -3.15
N PHE A 55 -2.50 -4.25 -1.81
CA PHE A 55 -2.27 -5.46 -1.01
C PHE A 55 -3.36 -5.72 0.03
N LEU A 56 -3.67 -4.72 0.86
CA LEU A 56 -4.57 -4.86 2.00
C LEU A 56 -6.06 -4.94 1.63
N PRO A 57 -6.59 -4.20 0.63
CA PRO A 57 -8.01 -4.29 0.28
C PRO A 57 -8.47 -5.71 -0.05
N ARG A 58 -7.66 -6.48 -0.78
CA ARG A 58 -7.96 -7.88 -1.12
C ARG A 58 -7.91 -8.80 0.11
N GLN A 59 -6.94 -8.62 1.01
CA GLN A 59 -6.83 -9.43 2.22
C GLN A 59 -7.96 -9.12 3.20
N TRP A 60 -8.30 -7.84 3.34
CA TRP A 60 -9.39 -7.36 4.17
C TRP A 60 -10.75 -7.85 3.66
N GLN A 61 -11.03 -7.71 2.36
CA GLN A 61 -12.28 -8.20 1.75
C GLN A 61 -12.41 -9.72 1.85
N ALA A 62 -11.31 -10.47 1.78
CA ALA A 62 -11.28 -11.92 1.97
C ALA A 62 -11.48 -12.36 3.44
N GLY A 63 -11.71 -11.42 4.37
CA GLY A 63 -11.83 -11.72 5.80
C GLY A 63 -10.54 -12.21 6.45
N ARG A 64 -9.41 -12.10 5.74
CA ARG A 64 -8.07 -12.46 6.24
C ARG A 64 -7.42 -11.24 6.88
N VAL A 65 -8.20 -10.51 7.68
CA VAL A 65 -7.76 -9.27 8.32
C VAL A 65 -6.61 -9.60 9.27
N THR A 66 -5.40 -9.28 8.85
CA THR A 66 -4.21 -9.30 9.71
C THR A 66 -4.32 -8.18 10.72
N ASP A 67 -3.78 -8.39 11.92
CA ASP A 67 -3.67 -7.34 12.93
C ASP A 67 -3.12 -6.05 12.30
N PRO A 68 -3.73 -4.88 12.55
CA PRO A 68 -3.33 -3.61 11.92
C PRO A 68 -1.83 -3.30 12.04
N LYS A 69 -1.18 -3.71 13.14
CA LYS A 69 0.28 -3.53 13.32
C LYS A 69 1.06 -4.45 12.41
N ALA A 70 0.62 -5.71 12.27
CA ALA A 70 1.24 -6.67 11.37
C ALA A 70 1.09 -6.22 9.90
N ALA A 71 -0.10 -5.77 9.51
CA ALA A 71 -0.36 -5.22 8.19
C ALA A 71 0.50 -3.98 7.89
N ALA A 72 0.60 -3.04 8.84
CA ALA A 72 1.46 -1.86 8.73
C ALA A 72 2.95 -2.24 8.60
N ALA A 73 3.43 -3.19 9.40
CA ALA A 73 4.81 -3.65 9.35
C ALA A 73 5.16 -4.29 7.99
N GLU A 74 4.24 -5.10 7.42
CA GLU A 74 4.45 -5.75 6.13
C GLU A 74 4.49 -4.73 4.98
N VAL A 75 3.59 -3.74 4.99
CA VAL A 75 3.61 -2.62 4.04
C VAL A 75 4.92 -1.84 4.15
N TYR A 76 5.35 -1.53 5.37
CA TYR A 76 6.57 -0.77 5.62
C TYR A 76 7.83 -1.50 5.15
N GLU A 77 7.94 -2.79 5.43
CA GLU A 77 9.05 -3.64 4.96
C GLU A 77 9.10 -3.71 3.43
N ARG A 78 7.94 -3.83 2.77
CA ARG A 78 7.87 -3.87 1.31
C ARG A 78 8.34 -2.56 0.69
N TRP A 79 7.93 -1.43 1.24
CA TRP A 79 8.42 -0.12 0.83
C TRP A 79 9.93 0.01 1.03
N ARG A 80 10.42 -0.34 2.22
CA ARG A 80 11.86 -0.26 2.55
C ARG A 80 12.70 -1.02 1.53
N ARG A 81 12.26 -2.21 1.10
CA ARG A 81 12.93 -3.00 0.07
C ARG A 81 12.92 -2.32 -1.30
N LEU A 82 11.81 -1.70 -1.69
CA LEU A 82 11.73 -0.94 -2.94
C LEU A 82 12.65 0.28 -2.91
N GLU A 83 12.69 0.99 -1.79
CA GLU A 83 13.54 2.17 -1.63
C GLU A 83 15.03 1.79 -1.63
N GLN A 84 15.40 0.71 -0.94
CA GLN A 84 16.76 0.16 -1.02
C GLN A 84 17.15 -0.23 -2.45
N ARG A 85 16.22 -0.81 -3.23
CA ARG A 85 16.48 -1.13 -4.65
C ARG A 85 16.66 0.14 -5.50
N ARG A 86 15.86 1.18 -5.26
CA ARG A 86 16.01 2.48 -5.95
C ARG A 86 17.34 3.14 -5.62
N LEU A 87 17.74 3.13 -4.35
CA LEU A 87 19.03 3.66 -3.90
C LEU A 87 20.19 2.90 -4.54
N LYS A 88 20.15 1.56 -4.56
CA LYS A 88 21.15 0.74 -5.25
C LYS A 88 21.24 1.07 -6.73
N LYS A 89 20.10 1.20 -7.43
CA LYS A 89 20.07 1.57 -8.85
C LYS A 89 20.67 2.96 -9.09
N ARG A 90 20.46 3.92 -8.18
CA ARG A 90 21.09 5.26 -8.26
C ARG A 90 22.59 5.22 -8.00
N GLN A 91 23.06 4.34 -7.11
CA GLN A 91 24.49 4.16 -6.84
C GLN A 91 25.20 3.40 -7.97
N GLU A 92 24.51 2.47 -8.64
CA GLU A 92 25.00 1.73 -9.82
C GLU A 92 24.89 2.51 -11.13
N THR A 93 24.24 3.68 -11.13
CA THR A 93 24.26 4.63 -12.25
C THR A 93 25.22 5.77 -11.86
N PRO A 94 26.55 5.57 -11.90
CA PRO A 94 27.45 6.70 -11.87
C PRO A 94 27.20 7.51 -13.14
N ASP A 95 27.15 8.83 -13.00
CA ASP A 95 27.34 9.84 -14.05
C ASP A 95 27.92 9.23 -15.34
N GLN A 96 27.01 8.89 -16.26
CA GLN A 96 27.30 8.70 -17.68
C GLN A 96 26.86 9.99 -18.39
N ASP A 97 27.19 11.15 -17.82
CA ASP A 97 27.11 12.43 -18.50
C ASP A 97 28.52 13.05 -18.48
N GLN A 98 29.23 12.75 -19.56
CA GLN A 98 30.30 13.58 -20.12
C GLN A 98 29.71 14.85 -20.72
#